data_AF-A0A7J6VLZ7-F1
#
_entry.id   AF-A0A7J6VLZ7-F1
#
_cell.length_a   1.000
_cell.length_b   1.000
_cell.length_c   1.000
_cell.angle_alpha   90.00
_cell.angle_beta   90.00
_cell.angle_gamma   90.00
#
_symmetry.space_group_name_H-M   'P 1'
#
loop_
_entity.id
_entity.type
_entity.pdbx_description
1 polymer ?
#
loop_
_entity_poly.entity_id
_entity_poly.type
_entity_poly.pdbx_seq_one_letter_code
_entity_poly.pdbx_strand_id
1 'polypeptide(L)'
;MVPAELLELQPVIQDQVPVIQRFSGGGTVIVDPRTIFVTFICNRDDLLGIQPYHRPIMNWSSELYKEVFSDTGDFHLRENGT
;
A
#
# COMPACT_ATOMS: atom_id res chain seq x y z
N MET A 1 -1.55 11.19 -17.10
CA MET A 1 -2.06 9.83 -17.34
C MET A 1 -3.55 9.89 -17.22
N VAL A 2 -4.28 9.38 -18.21
CA VAL A 2 -5.75 9.41 -18.19
C VAL A 2 -6.28 8.09 -17.62
N PRO A 3 -7.40 8.08 -16.85
CA PRO A 3 -7.93 6.85 -16.25
C PRO A 3 -8.16 5.71 -17.26
N ALA A 4 -8.50 6.05 -18.51
CA ALA A 4 -8.72 5.11 -19.61
C ALA A 4 -7.49 4.26 -19.99
N GLU A 5 -6.28 4.69 -19.63
CA GLU A 5 -5.04 3.93 -19.88
C GLU A 5 -4.78 2.86 -18.80
N LEU A 6 -5.48 2.94 -17.67
CA LEU A 6 -5.21 2.14 -16.46
C LEU A 6 -6.39 1.29 -16.01
N LEU A 7 -7.59 1.57 -16.51
CA LEU A 7 -8.84 1.02 -16.00
C LEU A 7 -9.74 0.51 -17.13
N GLU A 8 -10.39 -0.62 -16.90
CA GLU A 8 -11.52 -1.07 -17.68
C GLU A 8 -12.74 -0.19 -17.36
N LEU A 9 -13.03 0.79 -18.23
CA LEU A 9 -14.01 1.84 -17.93
C LEU A 9 -15.44 1.32 -17.79
N GLN A 10 -15.84 0.32 -18.60
CA GLN A 10 -17.21 -0.19 -18.58
C GLN A 10 -17.58 -0.81 -17.21
N PRO A 11 -16.82 -1.78 -16.66
CA PRO A 11 -17.06 -2.29 -15.31
C PRO A 11 -17.06 -1.20 -14.24
N VAL A 12 -16.10 -0.27 -14.27
CA VAL A 12 -15.98 0.80 -13.28
C VAL A 12 -17.23 1.69 -13.26
N ILE A 13 -17.76 2.05 -14.44
CA ILE A 13 -18.98 2.86 -14.56
C ILE A 13 -20.21 2.07 -14.10
N GLN A 14 -20.33 0.82 -14.55
CA GLN A 14 -21.48 -0.05 -14.22
C GLN A 14 -21.59 -0.30 -12.71
N ASP A 15 -20.45 -0.59 -12.07
CA ASP A 15 -20.37 -0.85 -10.64
C ASP A 15 -20.28 0.44 -9.80
N GLN A 16 -20.26 1.60 -10.46
CA GLN A 16 -20.20 2.93 -9.84
C GLN A 16 -19.00 3.07 -8.88
N VAL A 17 -17.86 2.49 -9.25
CA VAL A 17 -16.63 2.53 -8.45
C VAL A 17 -16.00 3.91 -8.56
N PRO A 18 -15.83 4.67 -7.46
CA PRO A 18 -15.18 5.97 -7.51
C PRO A 18 -13.71 5.85 -7.95
N VAL A 19 -13.30 6.69 -8.89
CA VAL A 19 -11.92 6.77 -9.38
C VAL A 19 -11.25 8.00 -8.81
N ILE A 20 -10.16 7.80 -8.06
CA ILE A 20 -9.43 8.87 -7.39
C ILE A 20 -7.96 8.80 -7.81
N GLN A 21 -7.42 9.91 -8.32
CA GLN A 21 -5.98 10.05 -8.55
C GLN A 21 -5.31 10.48 -7.25
N ARG A 22 -4.38 9.66 -6.74
CA ARG A 22 -3.58 10.01 -5.56
C ARG A 22 -2.36 10.85 -5.94
N PHE A 23 -1.80 11.56 -4.96
CA PHE A 23 -0.60 12.38 -5.13
C PHE A 23 0.71 11.56 -5.13
N SER A 24 0.70 10.37 -4.51
CA SER A 24 1.89 9.50 -4.42
C SER A 24 2.02 8.58 -5.63
N GLY A 25 3.26 8.17 -5.94
CA GLY A 25 3.55 7.25 -7.05
C GLY A 25 3.09 5.80 -6.80
N GLY A 26 3.35 4.92 -7.77
CA GLY A 26 3.02 3.49 -7.75
C GLY A 26 1.91 3.11 -8.75
N GLY A 27 1.39 1.88 -8.68
CA GLY A 27 0.35 1.38 -9.58
C GLY A 27 -1.08 1.76 -9.18
N THR A 28 -2.05 1.32 -9.98
CA THR A 28 -3.49 1.36 -9.66
C THR A 28 -3.81 0.33 -8.57
N VAL A 29 -4.63 0.70 -7.60
CA VAL A 29 -5.09 -0.19 -6.52
C VAL A 29 -6.62 -0.19 -6.48
N ILE A 30 -7.21 -1.34 -6.19
CA ILE A 30 -8.64 -1.47 -5.89
C ILE A 30 -8.85 -1.55 -4.38
N VAL A 31 -9.90 -0.91 -3.89
CA VAL A 31 -10.20 -0.75 -2.47
C VAL A 31 -11.61 -1.24 -2.21
N ASP A 32 -11.76 -2.06 -1.19
CA ASP A 32 -13.05 -2.52 -0.68
C ASP A 32 -13.23 -2.14 0.81
N PRO A 33 -14.41 -2.36 1.41
CA PRO A 33 -14.63 -2.09 2.83
C PRO A 33 -13.75 -2.87 3.81
N ARG A 34 -13.00 -3.89 3.37
CA ARG A 34 -12.07 -4.68 4.20
C ARG A 34 -10.62 -4.27 3.99
N THR A 35 -10.38 -3.25 3.17
CA THR A 35 -9.05 -2.71 2.91
C THR A 35 -8.67 -1.70 3.99
N ILE A 36 -7.56 -1.96 4.69
CA ILE A 36 -7.01 -1.05 5.69
C ILE A 36 -5.80 -0.32 5.09
N PHE A 37 -5.86 1.01 5.07
CA PHE A 37 -4.72 1.85 4.73
C PHE A 37 -3.96 2.25 5.97
N VAL A 38 -2.64 2.09 5.94
CA VAL A 38 -1.76 2.64 6.97
C VAL A 38 -0.67 3.48 6.33
N THR A 39 -0.49 4.68 6.89
CA THR A 39 0.56 5.62 6.47
C THR A 39 1.44 5.91 7.68
N PHE A 40 2.74 5.65 7.55
CA PHE A 40 3.73 6.05 8.54
C PHE A 40 4.21 7.47 8.23
N ILE A 41 4.00 8.40 9.15
CA ILE A 41 4.57 9.76 9.10
C ILE A 41 5.63 9.83 10.19
N CYS A 42 6.89 9.88 9.77
CA CYS A 42 8.04 9.82 10.67
C CYS A 42 9.02 10.94 10.31
N ASN A 43 9.79 11.42 11.29
CA ASN A 43 10.95 12.24 10.96
C ASN A 43 12.02 11.35 10.33
N ARG A 44 12.75 11.88 9.35
CA ARG A 44 13.85 11.15 8.70
C ARG A 44 14.91 10.71 9.72
N ASP A 45 15.19 11.56 10.70
CA ASP A 45 16.23 11.34 11.69
C ASP A 45 15.84 10.26 12.73
N ASP A 46 14.55 9.91 12.82
CA ASP A 46 14.08 8.80 13.66
C ASP A 46 14.21 7.43 12.96
N LEU A 47 14.44 7.42 11.65
CA LEU A 47 14.59 6.22 10.81
C LEU A 47 16.04 6.02 10.36
N LEU A 48 16.98 6.11 11.31
CA LEU A 48 18.41 5.99 11.03
C LEU A 48 18.75 4.64 10.37
N GLY A 49 19.40 4.70 9.21
CA GLY A 49 19.86 3.51 8.48
C GLY A 49 18.83 2.91 7.53
N ILE A 50 17.58 3.37 7.53
CA ILE A 50 16.56 2.91 6.59
C ILE A 50 16.59 3.82 5.36
N GLN A 51 16.95 3.24 4.22
CA GLN A 51 16.95 3.98 2.96
C GLN A 51 15.50 4.30 2.55
N PRO A 52 15.20 5.52 2.07
CA PRO A 52 13.84 5.97 1.79
C PRO A 52 13.32 5.45 0.44
N TYR A 53 13.47 4.15 0.18
CA TYR A 53 13.04 3.47 -1.03
C TYR A 53 12.13 2.29 -0.67
N HIS A 54 11.39 1.79 -1.67
CA HIS A 54 10.28 0.84 -1.49
C HIS A 54 10.64 -0.38 -0.63
N ARG A 55 11.64 -1.17 -1.03
CA ARG A 55 12.00 -2.43 -0.36
C ARG A 55 12.50 -2.24 1.08
N PRO A 56 13.44 -1.31 1.36
CA PRO A 56 13.88 -1.05 2.73
C PRO A 56 12.74 -0.64 3.68
N ILE A 57 11.85 0.25 3.25
CA ILE A 57 10.69 0.68 4.06
C ILE A 57 9.69 -0.46 4.25
N MET A 58 9.45 -1.27 3.21
CA MET A 58 8.55 -2.43 3.30
C MET A 58 9.08 -3.47 4.29
N ASN A 59 10.38 -3.79 4.24
CA ASN A 59 11.00 -4.72 5.18
C ASN A 59 10.95 -4.19 6.61
N TRP A 60 11.30 -2.93 6.82
CA TRP A 60 11.22 -2.30 8.14
C TRP A 60 9.81 -2.33 8.72
N SER A 61 8.80 -1.95 7.93
CA SER A 61 7.41 -1.94 8.40
C SER A 61 6.87 -3.36 8.64
N SER A 62 7.38 -4.37 7.92
CA SER A 62 7.07 -5.77 8.22
C SER A 62 7.54 -6.20 9.60
N GLU A 63 8.72 -5.80 10.05
CA GLU A 63 9.21 -6.15 11.39
C GLU A 63 8.35 -5.50 12.48
N LEU A 64 7.97 -4.23 12.28
CA LEU A 64 7.03 -3.54 13.17
C LEU A 64 5.70 -4.31 13.30
N TYR A 65 5.12 -4.75 12.18
CA TYR A 65 3.85 -5.46 12.22
C TYR A 65 3.95 -6.88 12.76
N LYS A 66 5.09 -7.56 12.63
CA LYS A 66 5.29 -8.87 13.29
C LYS A 66 5.13 -8.76 14.80
N GLU A 67 5.65 -7.69 15.41
CA GLU A 67 5.47 -7.45 16.84
C GLU A 67 4.00 -7.15 17.19
N VAL A 68 3.36 -6.27 16.43
CA VAL A 68 1.94 -5.88 16.63
C VAL A 68 1.01 -7.08 16.53
N PHE A 69 1.27 -8.02 15.63
CA PHE A 69 0.43 -9.19 15.35
C PHE A 69 0.96 -10.49 15.96
N SER A 70 1.91 -10.42 16.89
CA SER A 70 2.55 -11.58 17.51
C SER A 70 1.57 -12.57 18.16
N ASP A 71 0.46 -12.08 18.71
CA ASP A 71 -0.59 -12.91 19.34
C ASP A 71 -1.68 -13.42 18.37
N THR A 72 -1.66 -12.97 17.12
CA THR A 72 -2.70 -13.27 16.11
C THR A 72 -2.27 -14.30 15.06
N GLY A 73 -1.02 -14.77 15.12
CA GLY A 73 -0.45 -15.79 14.22
C GLY A 73 0.73 -15.27 13.39
N ASP A 74 1.12 -16.04 12.38
CA ASP A 74 2.29 -15.76 11.56
C ASP A 74 2.02 -14.63 10.55
N PHE A 75 2.32 -13.39 10.94
CA PHE A 75 2.26 -12.23 10.04
C PHE A 75 3.46 -12.20 9.09
N HIS A 76 3.19 -12.09 7.78
CA HIS A 76 4.22 -12.00 6.75
C HIS A 76 3.93 -10.90 5.74
N LEU A 77 4.97 -10.12 5.41
CA LEU A 77 4.95 -9.24 4.25
C LEU A 77 4.71 -10.06 2.98
N ARG A 78 3.72 -9.65 2.18
CA ARG A 78 3.48 -10.19 0.85
C ARG A 78 3.68 -9.09 -0.18
N GLU A 79 4.61 -9.30 -1.10
CA GLU A 79 4.73 -8.45 -2.29
C GLU A 79 3.80 -8.98 -3.39
N ASN A 80 3.11 -8.09 -4.08
CA ASN A 80 2.37 -8.47 -5.29
C ASN A 80 3.33 -8.41 -6.49
N GLY A 81 3.49 -9.51 -7.23
CA GLY A 81 4.29 -9.54 -8.46
C GLY A 81 5.55 -10.40 -8.47
N THR A 82 5.68 -11.37 -7.55
CA THR A 82 6.61 -12.53 -7.69
C THR A 82 5.85 -13.80 -7.97
#